data_AF-A0A4V2YZC5-F1
#
_entry.id   AF-A0A4V2YZC5-F1
#
_cell.length_a   1.000
_cell.length_b   1.000
_cell.length_c   1.000
_cell.angle_alpha   90.00
_cell.angle_beta   90.00
_cell.angle_gamma   90.00
#
_symmetry.space_group_name_H-M   'P 1'
#
loop_
_entity.id
_entity.type
_entity.pdbx_description
1 polymer ?
#
loop_
_entity_poly.entity_id
_entity_poly.type
_entity_poly.pdbx_seq_one_letter_code
_entity_poly.pdbx_strand_id
1 'polypeptide(L)'
;MTYCTPMPDNPFTHQAAPMKYIVSTKIDPDSNAKVIVFDCYVSNRILSTYLFHPKSINSITVTPNEYNSAIFVLRILNKDGTVKYIPFDHKEDYSYKDFIQIPMTTSLEKTNRVKKGITHLLELNGVEFGNENLFKD
;
A
#
# COMPACT_ATOMS: atom_id res chain seq x y z
N MET A 1 17.79 19.32 -44.46
CA MET A 1 17.66 19.88 -43.09
C MET A 1 16.25 19.62 -42.63
N THR A 2 16.06 18.61 -41.79
CA THR A 2 14.75 18.23 -41.26
C THR A 2 14.58 18.94 -39.93
N TYR A 3 13.59 19.81 -39.84
CA TYR A 3 13.26 20.53 -38.60
C TYR A 3 12.65 19.55 -37.60
N CYS A 4 13.32 19.31 -36.47
CA CYS A 4 12.68 18.76 -35.30
C CYS A 4 11.78 19.84 -34.70
N THR A 5 10.48 19.76 -34.94
CA THR A 5 9.50 20.42 -34.07
C THR A 5 9.66 19.87 -32.65
N PRO A 6 9.82 20.72 -31.61
CA PRO A 6 9.80 20.25 -30.23
C PRO A 6 8.45 19.59 -29.98
N MET A 7 8.47 18.38 -29.38
CA MET A 7 7.24 17.72 -28.94
C MET A 7 6.51 18.63 -27.94
N PRO A 8 5.18 18.70 -28.00
CA PRO A 8 4.40 19.37 -26.96
C PRO A 8 4.69 18.74 -25.61
N ASP A 9 4.80 19.59 -24.59
CA ASP A 9 5.18 19.27 -23.22
C ASP A 9 4.63 17.92 -22.77
N ASN A 10 5.54 17.04 -22.33
CA ASN A 10 5.18 15.76 -21.75
C ASN A 10 4.21 16.00 -20.58
N PRO A 11 2.94 15.56 -20.66
CA PRO A 11 1.93 15.80 -19.62
C PRO A 11 2.25 15.07 -18.30
N PHE A 12 3.29 14.23 -18.27
CA PHE A 12 3.81 13.59 -17.06
C PHE A 12 4.78 14.48 -16.25
N THR A 13 4.96 15.75 -16.62
CA THR A 13 5.78 16.73 -15.86
C THR A 13 5.10 17.29 -14.61
N HIS A 14 3.84 16.94 -14.33
CA HIS A 14 3.25 17.20 -13.04
C HIS A 14 3.89 16.26 -12.01
N GLN A 15 4.78 16.82 -11.18
CA GLN A 15 5.29 16.16 -9.99
C GLN A 15 4.07 15.71 -9.16
N ALA A 16 3.78 14.41 -9.19
CA ALA A 16 2.67 13.85 -8.43
C ALA A 16 2.83 14.27 -6.96
N ALA A 17 1.79 14.87 -6.40
CA ALA A 17 1.83 15.33 -5.02
C ALA A 17 2.24 14.16 -4.10
N PRO A 18 3.11 14.41 -3.10
CA PRO A 18 3.67 13.34 -2.29
C PRO A 18 2.56 12.58 -1.57
N MET A 19 2.54 11.27 -1.75
CA MET A 19 1.66 10.36 -1.00
C MET A 19 2.24 10.12 0.39
N LYS A 20 1.40 10.25 1.41
CA LYS A 20 1.74 9.91 2.80
C LYS A 20 0.82 8.79 3.28
N TYR A 21 1.41 7.73 3.81
CA TYR A 21 0.66 6.63 4.42
C TYR A 21 0.71 6.74 5.95
N ILE A 22 -0.45 6.58 6.60
CA ILE A 22 -0.56 6.46 8.05
C ILE A 22 -1.11 5.07 8.35
N VAL A 23 -0.45 4.37 9.27
CA VAL A 23 -0.90 3.08 9.78
C VAL A 23 -1.41 3.26 11.20
N SER A 24 -2.65 2.87 11.46
CA SER A 24 -3.27 2.95 12.77
C SER A 24 -4.12 1.72 13.06
N THR A 25 -4.66 1.61 14.27
CA THR A 25 -5.65 0.60 14.61
C THR A 25 -6.89 1.25 15.22
N LYS A 26 -8.05 0.63 15.02
CA LYS A 26 -9.32 1.01 15.64
C LYS A 26 -10.16 -0.23 15.93
N ILE A 27 -11.21 -0.05 16.72
CA ILE A 27 -12.28 -1.05 16.83
C ILE A 27 -13.31 -0.73 15.75
N ASP A 28 -13.59 -1.69 14.88
CA ASP A 28 -14.66 -1.60 13.90
C ASP A 28 -16.02 -1.67 14.63
N PRO A 29 -16.86 -0.62 14.55
CA PRO A 29 -18.12 -0.57 15.30
C PRO A 29 -19.11 -1.67 14.90
N ASP A 30 -19.05 -2.16 13.66
CA ASP A 30 -20.00 -3.16 13.14
C ASP A 30 -19.66 -4.56 13.63
N SER A 31 -18.37 -4.93 13.60
CA SER A 31 -17.90 -6.27 13.99
C SER A 31 -17.38 -6.35 15.44
N ASN A 32 -17.20 -5.21 16.12
CA ASN A 32 -16.49 -5.08 17.39
C ASN A 32 -15.07 -5.70 17.38
N ALA A 33 -14.49 -5.84 16.19
CA ALA A 33 -13.16 -6.41 16.01
C ALA A 33 -12.12 -5.29 15.89
N LYS A 34 -10.90 -5.56 16.38
CA LYS A 34 -9.74 -4.71 16.07
C LYS A 34 -9.46 -4.80 14.57
N VAL A 35 -9.33 -3.64 13.92
CA VAL A 35 -8.93 -3.51 12.52
C VAL A 35 -7.70 -2.64 12.39
N ILE A 36 -6.90 -2.94 11.39
CA ILE A 36 -5.72 -2.18 10.99
C ILE A 36 -6.13 -1.27 9.84
N VAL A 37 -5.79 0.00 9.97
CA VAL A 37 -6.18 1.06 9.03
C VAL A 37 -4.94 1.57 8.33
N PHE A 38 -4.99 1.64 7.00
CA PHE A 38 -4.01 2.33 6.18
C PHE A 38 -4.68 3.49 5.48
N ASP A 39 -4.34 4.71 5.89
CA ASP A 39 -4.82 5.93 5.23
C ASP A 39 -3.76 6.47 4.29
N CYS A 40 -4.12 6.68 3.03
CA CYS A 40 -3.31 7.36 2.04
C CYS A 40 -3.74 8.82 1.94
N TYR A 41 -2.80 9.74 2.13
CA TYR A 41 -2.99 11.16 2.00
C TYR A 41 -2.26 11.70 0.77
N VAL A 42 -2.94 12.57 0.03
CA VAL A 42 -2.34 13.40 -1.02
C VAL A 42 -2.71 14.84 -0.74
N SER A 43 -1.72 15.73 -0.66
CA SER A 43 -1.94 17.17 -0.37
C SER A 43 -2.79 17.41 0.89
N ASN A 44 -2.50 16.65 1.96
CA ASN A 44 -3.21 16.66 3.25
C ASN A 44 -4.70 16.28 3.20
N ARG A 45 -5.17 15.63 2.13
CA ARG A 45 -6.51 15.06 2.03
C ARG A 45 -6.41 13.55 1.97
N ILE A 46 -7.33 12.86 2.64
CA ILE A 46 -7.44 11.39 2.53
C ILE A 46 -7.85 11.08 1.10
N LEU A 47 -7.00 10.38 0.36
CA LEU A 47 -7.29 9.84 -0.96
C LEU A 47 -8.05 8.52 -0.83
N SER A 48 -7.56 7.66 0.08
CA SER A 48 -8.13 6.34 0.32
C SER A 48 -7.85 5.85 1.73
N THR A 49 -8.80 5.09 2.24
CA THR A 49 -8.66 4.32 3.49
C THR A 49 -8.83 2.84 3.20
N TYR A 50 -7.92 2.03 3.72
CA TYR A 50 -7.97 0.58 3.65
C TYR A 50 -8.09 -0.03 5.05
N LEU A 51 -8.96 -1.03 5.19
CA LEU A 51 -9.22 -1.70 6.46
C LEU A 51 -8.92 -3.20 6.34
N PHE A 52 -8.18 -3.73 7.30
CA PHE A 52 -7.91 -5.16 7.44
C PHE A 52 -8.25 -5.67 8.83
N HIS A 53 -8.75 -6.91 8.89
CA HIS A 53 -8.66 -7.68 10.11
C HIS A 53 -7.22 -8.23 10.25
N PRO A 54 -6.62 -8.22 11.44
CA PRO A 54 -5.25 -8.71 11.62
C PRO A 54 -5.05 -10.15 11.09
N LYS A 55 -6.03 -11.02 11.32
CA LYS A 55 -6.01 -12.43 10.87
C LYS A 55 -6.11 -12.60 9.36
N SER A 56 -6.51 -11.57 8.63
CA SER A 56 -6.70 -11.62 7.19
C SER A 56 -5.43 -11.22 6.44
N ILE A 57 -4.48 -10.52 7.07
CA ILE A 57 -3.21 -10.19 6.42
C ILE A 57 -2.33 -11.44 6.33
N ASN A 58 -1.92 -11.81 5.11
CA ASN A 58 -1.15 -13.03 4.85
C ASN A 58 0.35 -12.74 4.67
N SER A 59 0.70 -11.74 3.86
CA SER A 59 2.10 -11.49 3.53
C SER A 59 2.36 -10.04 3.11
N ILE A 60 3.63 -9.64 3.23
CA ILE A 60 4.14 -8.38 2.73
C ILE A 60 5.29 -8.66 1.78
N THR A 61 5.19 -8.18 0.55
CA THR A 61 6.21 -8.38 -0.49
C THR A 61 6.72 -7.05 -1.01
N VAL A 62 7.95 -7.05 -1.53
CA VAL A 62 8.54 -5.90 -2.21
C VAL A 62 8.87 -6.34 -3.62
N THR A 63 8.31 -5.65 -4.61
CA THR A 63 8.56 -5.94 -6.03
C THR A 63 8.98 -4.67 -6.75
N PRO A 64 9.90 -4.71 -7.72
CA PRO A 64 10.12 -3.58 -8.61
C PRO A 64 8.82 -3.24 -9.36
N ASN A 65 8.58 -1.97 -9.64
CA ASN A 65 7.45 -1.55 -10.46
C ASN A 65 7.73 -1.90 -11.93
N GLU A 66 6.73 -2.49 -12.60
CA GLU A 66 6.84 -2.97 -13.99
C GLU A 66 7.06 -1.86 -15.01
N TYR A 67 6.63 -0.64 -14.70
CA TYR A 67 6.72 0.53 -15.58
C TYR A 67 7.90 1.45 -15.23
N ASN A 68 8.46 1.33 -14.03
CA ASN A 68 9.57 2.16 -13.58
C ASN A 68 10.45 1.42 -12.56
N SER A 69 11.62 0.95 -12.99
CA SER A 69 12.57 0.20 -12.14
C SER A 69 13.14 1.02 -10.98
N ALA A 70 13.01 2.36 -10.99
CA ALA A 70 13.39 3.22 -9.86
C ALA A 70 12.32 3.27 -8.76
N ILE A 71 11.15 2.66 -8.96
CA ILE A 71 10.06 2.56 -7.99
C ILE A 71 9.97 1.12 -7.51
N PHE A 72 10.00 0.93 -6.19
CA PHE A 72 9.65 -0.35 -5.57
C PHE A 72 8.24 -0.27 -5.03
N VAL A 73 7.50 -1.36 -5.12
CA VAL A 73 6.14 -1.47 -4.62
C VAL A 73 6.14 -2.39 -3.43
N LEU A 74 5.74 -1.87 -2.27
CA LEU A 74 5.43 -2.68 -1.10
C LEU A 74 3.97 -3.13 -1.22
N ARG A 75 3.75 -4.44 -1.28
CA ARG A 75 2.41 -5.04 -1.40
C ARG A 75 2.03 -5.72 -0.10
N ILE A 76 0.86 -5.38 0.45
CA ILE A 76 0.27 -6.04 1.62
C ILE A 76 -0.91 -6.87 1.12
N LEU A 77 -0.84 -8.19 1.30
CA LEU A 77 -1.79 -9.16 0.75
C LEU A 77 -2.77 -9.63 1.83
N ASN A 78 -4.04 -9.71 1.45
CA ASN A 78 -5.17 -10.16 2.24
C ASN A 78 -5.57 -11.59 1.81
N LYS A 79 -5.72 -12.51 2.76
CA LYS A 79 -6.15 -13.90 2.58
C LYS A 79 -7.62 -13.99 2.19
N ASP A 80 -8.45 -13.14 2.77
CA ASP A 80 -9.92 -13.25 2.69
C ASP A 80 -10.49 -12.34 1.57
N GLY A 81 -9.61 -11.77 0.74
CA GLY A 81 -9.92 -10.98 -0.46
C GLY A 81 -10.66 -9.65 -0.24
N THR A 82 -11.13 -9.38 0.97
CA THR A 82 -11.97 -8.21 1.24
C THR A 82 -11.16 -7.15 1.97
N VAL A 83 -10.61 -6.19 1.21
CA VAL A 83 -10.16 -4.91 1.75
C VAL A 83 -11.25 -3.88 1.49
N LYS A 84 -11.82 -3.33 2.57
CA LYS A 84 -12.74 -2.20 2.42
C LYS A 84 -11.94 -0.98 1.97
N TYR A 85 -12.24 -0.50 0.78
CA TYR A 85 -11.67 0.71 0.21
C TYR A 85 -12.73 1.81 0.20
N ILE A 86 -12.40 2.93 0.86
CA ILE A 86 -13.28 4.09 0.90
C ILE A 86 -12.61 5.18 0.04
N PRO A 87 -13.12 5.47 -1.17
CA PRO A 87 -12.62 6.57 -1.98
C PRO A 87 -13.04 7.92 -1.38
N PHE A 88 -12.22 8.95 -1.63
CA PHE A 88 -12.50 10.33 -1.20
C PHE A 88 -13.83 10.89 -1.72
N ASP A 89 -14.34 10.45 -2.87
CA ASP A 89 -15.61 10.97 -3.41
C ASP A 89 -16.86 10.35 -2.74
N HIS A 90 -16.68 9.41 -1.80
CA HIS A 90 -17.72 8.81 -0.97
C HIS A 90 -18.93 8.26 -1.74
N LYS A 91 -18.80 7.99 -3.05
CA LYS A 91 -19.96 7.64 -3.87
C LYS A 91 -20.46 6.24 -3.57
N GLU A 92 -19.57 5.27 -3.35
CA GLU A 92 -19.90 3.90 -2.93
C GLU A 92 -18.72 3.26 -2.18
N ASP A 93 -19.00 2.41 -1.18
CA ASP A 93 -17.99 1.54 -0.56
C ASP A 93 -17.62 0.43 -1.57
N TYR A 94 -16.38 0.45 -2.06
CA TYR A 94 -15.90 -0.52 -3.03
C TYR A 94 -15.04 -1.58 -2.31
N SER A 95 -15.45 -2.86 -2.36
CA SER A 95 -14.64 -4.03 -1.94
C SER A 95 -13.84 -4.57 -3.13
N TYR A 96 -12.69 -3.99 -3.47
CA TYR A 96 -12.09 -4.27 -4.79
C TYR A 96 -10.65 -4.77 -4.82
N LYS A 97 -9.97 -5.04 -3.71
CA LYS A 97 -8.60 -5.59 -3.80
C LYS A 97 -8.26 -6.56 -2.68
N ASP A 98 -7.67 -7.68 -3.06
CA ASP A 98 -6.98 -8.61 -2.16
C ASP A 98 -5.66 -8.02 -1.63
N PHE A 99 -5.29 -6.79 -2.01
CA PHE A 99 -4.02 -6.19 -1.61
C PHE A 99 -4.01 -4.65 -1.65
N ILE A 100 -3.07 -4.06 -0.91
CA ILE A 100 -2.65 -2.66 -1.07
C ILE A 100 -1.29 -2.62 -1.75
N GLN A 101 -1.08 -1.60 -2.58
CA GLN A 101 0.22 -1.26 -3.15
C GLN A 101 0.66 0.12 -2.65
N ILE A 102 1.84 0.16 -2.04
CA ILE A 102 2.48 1.38 -1.56
C ILE A 102 3.72 1.61 -2.43
N PRO A 103 3.66 2.52 -3.43
CA PRO A 103 4.81 2.84 -4.25
C PRO A 103 5.84 3.63 -3.44
N MET A 104 7.10 3.23 -3.57
CA MET A 104 8.24 3.77 -2.84
C MET A 104 9.30 4.22 -3.82
N THR A 105 9.50 5.54 -3.91
CA THR A 105 10.55 6.18 -4.73
C THR A 105 11.87 6.21 -3.95
N THR A 106 12.40 5.03 -3.64
CA THR A 106 13.64 4.85 -2.85
C THR A 106 14.33 3.54 -3.23
N SER A 107 15.53 3.26 -2.70
CA SER A 107 16.25 2.01 -2.98
C SER A 107 15.55 0.77 -2.40
N LEU A 108 15.79 -0.39 -3.02
CA LEU A 108 15.31 -1.70 -2.52
C LEU A 108 15.64 -1.92 -1.05
N GLU A 109 16.85 -1.57 -0.64
CA GLU A 109 17.31 -1.70 0.74
C GLU A 109 16.44 -0.87 1.71
N LYS A 110 16.17 0.39 1.38
CA LYS A 110 15.31 1.26 2.19
C LYS A 110 13.87 0.75 2.20
N THR A 111 13.36 0.29 1.07
CA THR A 111 12.01 -0.32 0.99
C THR A 111 11.92 -1.58 1.86
N ASN A 112 12.95 -2.41 1.88
CA ASN A 112 13.01 -3.59 2.75
C ASN A 112 13.08 -3.23 4.24
N ARG A 113 13.77 -2.14 4.61
CA ARG A 113 13.73 -1.62 5.99
C ARG A 113 12.31 -1.18 6.38
N VAL A 114 11.60 -0.51 5.48
CA VAL A 114 10.18 -0.15 5.71
C VAL A 114 9.30 -1.39 5.80
N LYS A 115 9.48 -2.39 4.93
CA LYS A 115 8.78 -3.69 5.04
C LYS A 115 8.97 -4.26 6.45
N LYS A 116 10.20 -4.37 6.94
CA LYS A 116 10.47 -4.90 8.30
C LYS A 116 9.76 -4.11 9.39
N GLY A 117 9.79 -2.77 9.31
CA GLY A 117 9.09 -1.91 10.27
C GLY A 117 7.57 -2.09 10.27
N ILE A 118 6.96 -2.19 9.08
CA ILE A 118 5.52 -2.45 8.94
C ILE A 118 5.19 -3.86 9.43
N THR A 119 5.96 -4.89 9.04
CA THR A 119 5.79 -6.27 9.52
C THR A 119 5.77 -6.30 11.04
N HIS A 120 6.76 -5.68 11.69
CA HIS A 120 6.83 -5.66 13.16
C HIS A 120 5.63 -4.95 13.79
N LEU A 121 5.20 -3.81 13.23
CA LEU A 121 4.00 -3.10 13.68
C LEU A 121 2.76 -3.99 13.56
N LEU A 122 2.62 -4.72 12.46
CA LEU A 122 1.48 -5.60 12.21
C LEU A 122 1.47 -6.80 13.18
N GLU A 123 2.62 -7.40 13.46
CA GLU A 123 2.78 -8.48 14.46
C GLU A 123 2.36 -8.01 15.85
N LEU A 124 2.81 -6.82 16.28
CA LEU A 124 2.37 -6.19 17.54
C LEU A 124 0.85 -5.95 17.60
N ASN A 125 0.19 -5.93 16.43
CA ASN A 125 -1.24 -5.75 16.30
C ASN A 125 -2.01 -7.05 16.03
N GLY A 126 -1.37 -8.22 16.21
CA GLY A 126 -2.00 -9.53 16.15
C GLY A 126 -2.08 -10.14 14.74
N VAL A 127 -1.26 -9.65 13.81
CA VAL A 127 -1.06 -10.31 12.51
C VAL A 127 -0.05 -11.45 12.69
N GLU A 128 -0.39 -12.64 12.21
CA GLU A 128 0.51 -13.79 12.20
C GLU A 128 0.94 -14.06 10.77
N PHE A 129 2.20 -13.75 10.45
CA PHE A 129 2.78 -14.13 9.17
C PHE A 129 3.16 -15.62 9.22
N GLY A 130 2.83 -16.36 8.16
CA GLY A 130 3.28 -17.74 8.01
C GLY A 130 4.81 -17.84 8.13
N ASN A 131 5.30 -18.89 8.79
CA ASN A 131 6.72 -19.06 9.09
C ASN A 131 7.53 -19.13 7.79
N GLU A 132 8.28 -18.07 7.44
CA GLU A 132 9.09 -18.00 6.21
C GLU A 132 10.24 -19.03 6.19
N ASN A 133 10.47 -19.75 7.30
CA ASN A 133 11.49 -20.80 7.44
C ASN A 133 10.98 -22.22 7.09
N LEU A 134 9.75 -22.40 6.60
CA LEU A 134 9.21 -23.72 6.22
C LEU A 134 9.96 -24.44 5.08
N PHE A 135 10.90 -23.77 4.41
CA PHE A 135 11.69 -24.33 3.31
C PHE A 135 13.21 -24.26 3.55
N LYS A 136 13.64 -24.08 4.80
CA LYS A 136 15.05 -24.20 5.18
C LYS A 136 15.25 -25.52 5.92
N ASP A 137 15.20 -26.62 5.17
CA ASP A 137 15.78 -27.91 5.55
C ASP A 137 16.96 -28.21 4.61
#